data_AF-A0A2N9XW18-F1
#
_entry.id   AF-A0A2N9XW18-F1
#
_cell.length_a   1.000
_cell.length_b   1.000
_cell.length_c   1.000
_cell.angle_alpha   90.00
_cell.angle_beta   90.00
_cell.angle_gamma   90.00
#
_symmetry.space_group_name_H-M   'P 1'
#
loop_
_entity.id
_entity.type
_entity.pdbx_description
1 polymer ?
#
loop_
_entity_poly.entity_id
_entity_poly.type
_entity_poly.pdbx_seq_one_letter_code
_entity_poly.pdbx_strand_id
1 'polypeptide(L)'
;MAKLIKDFKCILPGQLYPTLLKAGEECPPEHEQNARKWGCLPPEGAAEVGVEATKAEAEAAKAEVEAAKAEAEAAKAEVEAAKAEAEAAKAEVEAAKAEAEAAKAEAEAAKAEAEAAKAEAASKKDDKKNGGNK
;
A
#
# COMPACT_ATOMS: atom_id res chain seq x y z
N MET A 1 40.24 25.72 1.05
CA MET A 1 40.91 25.99 2.34
C MET A 1 39.99 25.50 3.45
N ALA A 2 40.51 24.80 4.44
CA ALA A 2 39.69 24.30 5.53
C ALA A 2 39.31 25.44 6.50
N LYS A 3 38.08 25.41 7.01
CA LYS A 3 37.59 26.38 8.00
C LYS A 3 37.93 25.92 9.41
N LEU A 4 38.36 26.87 10.24
CA LEU A 4 38.69 26.63 11.63
C LEU A 4 37.46 26.19 12.42
N ILE A 5 37.58 25.14 13.23
CA ILE A 5 36.51 24.67 14.15
C ILE A 5 36.59 25.31 15.54
N LYS A 6 37.72 25.95 15.86
CA LYS A 6 37.96 26.73 17.07
C LYS A 6 39.02 27.80 16.80
N ASP A 7 39.12 28.78 17.68
CA ASP A 7 40.08 29.87 17.56
C ASP A 7 41.52 29.34 17.42
N PHE A 8 42.29 29.98 16.53
CA PHE A 8 43.65 29.60 16.21
C PHE A 8 44.55 30.83 16.17
N LYS A 9 45.67 30.77 16.88
CA LYS A 9 46.62 31.87 16.97
C LYS A 9 47.89 31.53 16.18
N CYS A 10 48.19 32.32 15.15
CA CYS A 10 49.33 32.11 14.26
C CYS A 10 49.96 33.42 13.79
N ILE A 11 51.20 33.35 13.31
CA ILE A 11 51.91 34.49 12.74
C ILE A 11 51.80 34.39 11.21
N LEU A 12 51.03 35.29 10.59
CA LEU A 12 50.86 35.31 9.14
C LEU A 12 52.17 35.79 8.46
N PRO A 13 52.44 35.38 7.21
CA PRO A 13 53.61 35.85 6.48
C PRO A 13 53.66 37.38 6.42
N GLY A 14 54.79 37.95 6.84
CA GLY A 14 55.00 39.41 6.91
C GLY A 14 54.49 40.10 8.18
N GLN A 15 53.86 39.37 9.12
CA GLN A 15 53.48 39.90 10.43
C GLN A 15 54.54 39.57 11.48
N LEU A 16 54.84 40.52 12.37
CA LEU A 16 55.74 40.30 13.51
C LEU A 16 54.99 39.77 14.75
N TYR A 17 53.67 40.02 14.82
CA TYR A 17 52.83 39.68 15.96
C TYR A 17 51.82 38.58 15.60
N PRO A 18 51.46 37.71 16.57
CA PRO A 18 50.50 36.65 16.35
C PRO A 18 49.06 37.20 16.22
N THR A 19 48.41 36.84 15.12
CA THR A 19 47.01 37.14 14.83
C THR A 19 46.11 36.03 15.38
N LEU A 20 44.94 36.39 15.91
CA LEU A 20 43.91 35.45 16.33
C LEU A 20 42.89 35.29 15.20
N LEU A 21 42.84 34.10 14.60
CA LEU A 21 41.81 33.70 13.65
C LEU A 21 40.67 33.03 14.43
N LYS A 22 39.43 33.43 14.18
CA LYS A 22 38.25 32.91 14.87
C LYS A 22 37.75 31.62 14.21
N ALA A 23 36.99 30.83 14.98
CA ALA A 23 36.22 29.72 14.42
C ALA A 23 35.36 30.18 13.22
N GLY A 24 35.36 29.40 12.14
CA GLY A 24 34.66 29.69 10.89
C GLY A 24 35.50 30.45 9.84
N GLU A 25 36.62 31.08 10.24
CA GLU A 25 37.54 31.70 9.29
C GLU A 25 38.37 30.66 8.52
N GLU A 26 38.80 31.02 7.31
CA GLU A 26 39.67 30.17 6.49
C GLU A 26 41.07 30.12 7.09
N CYS A 27 41.58 28.90 7.31
CA CYS A 27 42.95 28.71 7.77
C CYS A 27 43.94 28.93 6.62
N PRO A 28 45.02 29.71 6.82
CA PRO A 28 46.09 29.85 5.83
C PRO A 28 46.71 28.49 5.48
N PRO A 29 46.98 28.20 4.20
CA PRO A 29 47.45 26.89 3.74
C PRO A 29 48.79 26.49 4.38
N GLU A 30 49.69 27.45 4.59
CA GLU A 30 50.98 27.23 5.28
C GLU A 30 50.82 26.77 6.74
N HIS A 31 49.66 27.05 7.35
CA HIS A 31 49.37 26.75 8.74
C HIS A 31 48.38 25.60 8.93
N GLU A 32 47.80 25.04 7.86
CA GLU A 32 46.77 23.99 7.95
C GLU A 32 47.26 22.73 8.68
N GLN A 33 48.50 22.28 8.45
CA GLN A 33 49.05 21.11 9.15
C GLN A 33 49.20 21.35 10.66
N ASN A 34 49.68 22.54 11.04
CA ASN A 34 49.81 22.91 12.45
C ASN A 34 48.43 23.08 13.08
N ALA A 35 47.52 23.80 12.44
CA ALA A 35 46.15 23.97 12.94
C ALA A 35 45.45 22.60 13.11
N ARG A 36 45.64 21.64 12.20
CA ARG A 36 45.15 20.26 12.36
C ARG A 36 45.78 19.52 13.53
N LYS A 37 47.11 19.61 13.70
CA LYS A 37 47.82 19.02 14.84
C LYS A 37 47.30 19.53 16.19
N TRP A 38 46.90 20.81 16.25
CA TRP A 38 46.30 21.43 17.42
C TRP A 38 44.77 21.25 17.51
N GLY A 39 44.16 20.51 16.59
CA GLY A 39 42.72 20.26 16.53
C GLY A 39 41.90 21.52 16.27
N CYS A 40 42.47 22.52 15.60
CA CYS A 40 41.81 23.74 15.15
C CYS A 40 41.12 23.57 13.79
N LEU A 41 41.39 22.49 13.07
CA LEU A 41 40.75 22.14 11.80
C LEU A 41 40.09 20.76 11.90
N PRO A 42 39.03 20.52 11.11
CA PRO A 42 38.41 19.20 11.02
C PRO A 42 39.38 18.20 10.35
N PRO A 43 39.18 16.88 10.55
CA PRO A 43 39.96 15.88 9.85
C PRO A 43 39.79 16.03 8.34
N GLU A 44 40.82 15.64 7.61
CA GLU A 44 40.87 15.71 6.16
C GLU A 44 39.67 14.96 5.55
N GLY A 45 38.92 15.61 4.65
CA GLY A 45 37.74 15.03 4.00
C GLY A 45 36.45 15.04 4.84
N ALA A 46 36.43 15.54 6.08
CA ALA A 46 35.22 15.52 6.92
C ALA A 46 33.98 16.20 6.28
N ALA A 47 34.20 17.27 5.51
CA ALA A 47 33.14 17.95 4.79
C ALA A 47 32.61 17.09 3.63
N GLU A 48 33.47 16.37 2.93
CA GLU A 48 33.09 15.49 1.82
C GLU A 48 32.33 14.27 2.34
N VAL A 49 32.81 13.64 3.43
CA VAL A 49 32.12 12.53 4.10
C VAL A 49 30.72 12.96 4.57
N GLY A 50 30.57 14.16 5.11
CA GLY A 50 29.26 14.70 5.49
C GLY A 50 28.33 14.88 4.27
N VAL A 51 28.83 15.40 3.16
CA VAL A 51 28.05 15.56 1.93
C VAL A 51 27.66 14.20 1.35
N GLU A 52 28.56 13.22 1.33
CA GLU A 52 28.26 11.88 0.85
C GLU A 52 27.23 11.17 1.75
N ALA A 53 27.35 11.32 3.07
CA ALA A 53 26.37 10.77 4.02
C ALA A 53 24.98 11.37 3.81
N THR A 54 24.87 12.71 3.70
CA THR A 54 23.57 13.36 3.44
C THR A 54 22.97 12.96 2.09
N LYS A 55 23.80 12.74 1.07
CA LYS A 55 23.36 12.24 -0.23
C LYS A 55 22.84 10.81 -0.13
N ALA A 56 23.53 9.94 0.61
CA ALA A 56 23.08 8.57 0.84
C ALA A 56 21.75 8.53 1.60
N GLU A 57 21.59 9.36 2.64
CA GLU A 57 20.32 9.49 3.37
C GLU A 57 19.17 9.97 2.45
N ALA A 58 19.44 10.96 1.60
CA ALA A 58 18.44 11.47 0.66
C ALA A 58 18.01 10.40 -0.36
N GLU A 59 18.94 9.57 -0.86
CA GLU A 59 18.62 8.47 -1.77
C GLU A 59 17.86 7.35 -1.06
N ALA A 60 18.22 7.03 0.19
CA ALA A 60 17.48 6.06 1.01
C ALA A 60 16.04 6.52 1.24
N ALA A 61 15.83 7.77 1.62
CA ALA A 61 14.50 8.33 1.83
C ALA A 61 13.64 8.30 0.55
N LYS A 62 14.23 8.56 -0.62
CA LYS A 62 13.51 8.41 -1.91
C LYS A 62 13.09 6.96 -2.16
N ALA A 63 13.97 6.00 -1.89
CA ALA A 63 13.68 4.59 -2.05
C ALA A 63 12.52 4.14 -1.14
N GLU A 64 12.50 4.60 0.12
CA GLU A 64 11.39 4.34 1.05
C GLU A 64 10.06 4.91 0.55
N VAL A 65 10.07 6.14 0.01
CA VAL A 65 8.86 6.76 -0.56
C VAL A 65 8.33 5.98 -1.76
N GLU A 66 9.20 5.53 -2.66
CA GLU A 66 8.80 4.72 -3.81
C GLU A 66 8.26 3.34 -3.38
N ALA A 67 8.87 2.72 -2.37
CA ALA A 67 8.38 1.46 -1.80
C ALA A 67 6.97 1.63 -1.19
N ALA A 68 6.77 2.65 -0.36
CA ALA A 68 5.48 2.94 0.25
C ALA A 68 4.39 3.22 -0.80
N LYS A 69 4.76 3.88 -1.91
CA LYS A 69 3.84 4.11 -3.03
C LYS A 69 3.46 2.81 -3.73
N ALA A 70 4.42 1.90 -3.95
CA ALA A 70 4.16 0.60 -4.55
C ALA A 70 3.23 -0.25 -3.65
N GLU A 71 3.45 -0.25 -2.34
CA GLU A 71 2.57 -0.93 -1.38
C GLU A 71 1.15 -0.35 -1.39
N ALA A 72 1.02 0.98 -1.44
CA ALA A 72 -0.30 1.63 -1.52
C ALA A 72 -1.07 1.27 -2.80
N GLU A 73 -0.38 1.16 -3.94
CA GLU A 73 -1.01 0.74 -5.20
C GLU A 73 -1.41 -0.75 -5.16
N ALA A 74 -0.57 -1.61 -4.59
CA ALA A 74 -0.90 -3.02 -4.39
C ALA A 74 -2.16 -3.20 -3.51
N ALA A 75 -2.23 -2.47 -2.38
CA ALA A 75 -3.37 -2.52 -1.49
C ALA A 75 -4.67 -2.05 -2.17
N LYS A 76 -4.60 -1.01 -3.03
CA LYS A 76 -5.77 -0.58 -3.84
C LYS A 76 -6.23 -1.67 -4.81
N ALA A 77 -5.29 -2.35 -5.47
CA ALA A 77 -5.61 -3.44 -6.38
C ALA A 77 -6.30 -4.62 -5.66
N GLU A 78 -5.84 -4.97 -4.45
CA GLU A 78 -6.47 -5.99 -3.61
C GLU A 78 -7.90 -5.60 -3.20
N VAL A 79 -8.13 -4.34 -2.84
CA VAL A 79 -9.47 -3.84 -2.48
C VAL A 79 -10.43 -3.93 -3.67
N GLU A 80 -9.98 -3.52 -4.87
CA GLU A 80 -10.80 -3.61 -6.08
C GLU A 80 -11.11 -5.06 -6.46
N ALA A 81 -10.14 -5.97 -6.31
CA ALA A 81 -10.36 -7.40 -6.54
C ALA A 81 -11.41 -7.98 -5.57
N ALA A 82 -11.26 -7.72 -4.27
CA ALA A 82 -12.21 -8.17 -3.25
C ALA A 82 -13.63 -7.62 -3.49
N LYS A 83 -13.75 -6.39 -3.98
CA LYS A 83 -15.03 -5.79 -4.36
C LYS A 83 -15.66 -6.50 -5.56
N ALA A 84 -14.87 -6.84 -6.57
CA ALA A 84 -15.35 -7.61 -7.72
C ALA A 84 -15.83 -9.01 -7.32
N GLU A 85 -15.10 -9.70 -6.44
CA GLU A 85 -15.51 -11.01 -5.90
C GLU A 85 -16.82 -10.90 -5.11
N ALA A 86 -16.98 -9.86 -4.29
CA ALA A 86 -18.21 -9.64 -3.53
C ALA A 86 -19.42 -9.40 -4.44
N GLU A 87 -19.26 -8.67 -5.54
CA GLU A 87 -20.33 -8.45 -6.52
C GLU A 87 -20.68 -9.73 -7.28
N ALA A 88 -19.68 -10.54 -7.65
CA ALA A 88 -19.90 -11.84 -8.27
C ALA A 88 -20.70 -12.78 -7.35
N ALA A 89 -20.31 -12.88 -6.07
CA ALA A 89 -21.01 -13.69 -5.09
C ALA A 89 -22.48 -13.25 -4.88
N LYS A 90 -22.75 -11.94 -4.89
CA LYS A 90 -24.13 -11.43 -4.84
C LYS A 90 -24.94 -11.85 -6.06
N ALA A 91 -24.35 -11.79 -7.25
CA ALA A 91 -25.02 -12.22 -8.48
C ALA A 91 -25.35 -13.72 -8.45
N GLU A 92 -24.44 -14.55 -7.95
CA GLU A 92 -24.69 -16.00 -7.76
C GLU A 92 -25.83 -16.27 -6.77
N VAL A 93 -25.89 -15.53 -5.66
CA VAL A 93 -26.98 -15.65 -4.68
C VAL A 93 -28.34 -15.28 -5.29
N GLU A 94 -28.39 -14.19 -6.06
CA GLU A 94 -29.63 -13.78 -6.73
C GLU A 94 -30.07 -14.79 -7.79
N ALA A 95 -29.12 -15.37 -8.54
CA ALA A 95 -29.41 -16.43 -9.51
C ALA A 95 -29.98 -17.69 -8.82
N ALA A 96 -29.34 -18.16 -7.74
CA ALA A 96 -29.81 -19.32 -6.98
C ALA A 96 -31.21 -19.10 -6.39
N LYS A 97 -31.51 -17.87 -5.95
CA LYS A 97 -32.83 -17.49 -5.45
C LYS A 97 -33.89 -17.54 -6.56
N ALA A 98 -33.56 -17.07 -7.76
CA ALA A 98 -34.46 -17.14 -8.91
C ALA A 98 -34.74 -18.61 -9.31
N GLU A 99 -33.72 -19.47 -9.31
CA GLU A 99 -33.88 -20.90 -9.57
C GLU A 99 -34.78 -21.58 -8.52
N ALA A 100 -34.61 -21.25 -7.23
CA ALA A 100 -35.45 -21.79 -6.16
C ALA A 100 -36.93 -21.39 -6.30
N GLU A 101 -37.20 -20.13 -6.68
CA GLU A 101 -38.57 -19.67 -6.92
C GLU A 101 -39.19 -20.35 -8.15
N ALA A 102 -38.42 -20.57 -9.22
CA ALA A 102 -38.87 -21.31 -10.39
C ALA A 102 -39.23 -22.77 -10.05
N ALA A 103 -38.35 -23.47 -9.33
CA ALA A 103 -38.60 -24.85 -8.89
C ALA A 103 -39.85 -24.96 -8.00
N LYS A 104 -40.08 -23.96 -7.13
CA LYS A 104 -41.28 -23.89 -6.29
C LYS A 104 -42.55 -23.71 -7.13
N ALA A 105 -42.51 -22.87 -8.17
CA ALA A 105 -43.63 -22.69 -9.08
C ALA A 105 -43.94 -23.99 -9.86
N GLU A 106 -42.92 -24.70 -10.33
CA GLU A 106 -43.08 -26.00 -11.00
C GLU A 106 -43.71 -27.05 -10.07
N ALA A 107 -43.27 -27.10 -8.80
CA ALA A 107 -43.84 -28.02 -7.82
C ALA A 107 -45.32 -27.75 -7.53
N GLU A 108 -45.72 -26.49 -7.42
CA GLU A 108 -47.12 -26.09 -7.24
C GLU A 108 -47.97 -26.44 -8.48
N ALA A 109 -47.44 -26.25 -9.69
CA ALA A 109 -48.11 -26.62 -10.93
C ALA A 109 -48.35 -28.15 -11.00
N ALA A 110 -47.31 -28.95 -10.74
CA ALA A 110 -47.41 -30.41 -10.73
C ALA A 110 -48.43 -30.92 -9.69
N LYS A 111 -48.49 -30.26 -8.53
CA LYS A 111 -49.48 -30.57 -7.49
C LYS A 111 -50.90 -30.27 -7.95
N ALA A 112 -51.13 -29.15 -8.64
CA ALA A 112 -52.42 -28.80 -9.20
C ALA A 112 -52.87 -29.81 -10.27
N GLU A 113 -51.96 -30.22 -11.16
CA GLU A 113 -52.24 -31.25 -12.17
C GLU A 113 -52.60 -32.59 -11.53
N ALA A 114 -51.88 -33.00 -10.48
CA ALA A 114 -52.18 -34.24 -9.76
C ALA A 114 -53.56 -34.22 -9.10
N GLU A 115 -53.97 -33.10 -8.50
CA GLU A 115 -55.31 -32.94 -7.91
C GLU A 115 -56.41 -32.96 -8.98
N ALA A 116 -56.18 -32.31 -10.13
CA ALA A 116 -57.11 -32.35 -11.27
C ALA A 116 -57.30 -33.79 -11.79
N ALA A 117 -56.20 -34.53 -11.96
CA ALA A 117 -56.24 -35.93 -12.40
C ALA A 117 -57.00 -36.83 -11.41
N LYS A 118 -56.81 -36.62 -10.09
CA LYS A 118 -57.59 -37.34 -9.06
C LYS A 118 -59.09 -37.02 -9.14
N ALA A 119 -59.45 -35.76 -9.32
CA ALA A 119 -60.84 -35.34 -9.46
C ALA A 119 -61.51 -35.98 -10.68
N GLU A 120 -60.83 -35.98 -11.84
CA GLU A 120 -61.32 -36.66 -13.05
C GLU A 120 -61.50 -38.18 -12.84
N ALA A 121 -60.54 -38.82 -12.17
CA ALA A 121 -60.63 -40.25 -11.88
C ALA A 121 -61.78 -40.59 -10.92
N ALA A 122 -62.09 -39.72 -9.97
CA ALA A 122 -63.23 -39.87 -9.07
C ALA A 122 -64.56 -39.74 -9.84
N SER A 123 -64.72 -38.71 -10.67
CA SER A 123 -65.92 -38.50 -11.49
C SER A 123 -66.21 -39.69 -12.43
N LYS A 124 -65.17 -40.25 -13.07
CA LYS A 124 -65.31 -41.43 -13.93
C LYS A 124 -65.74 -42.70 -13.16
N LYS A 125 -65.38 -42.83 -11.89
CA LYS A 125 -65.84 -43.95 -11.04
C LYS A 125 -67.30 -43.79 -10.62
N ASP A 126 -67.74 -42.58 -10.33
CA ASP A 126 -69.13 -42.29 -9.96
C ASP A 126 -70.10 -42.55 -11.13
N ASP A 127 -69.72 -42.11 -12.34
CA ASP A 127 -70.51 -42.35 -13.56
C ASP A 127 -70.68 -43.85 -13.86
N LYS A 128 -69.59 -44.63 -13.68
CA LYS A 128 -69.59 -46.08 -13.87
C LYS A 128 -70.40 -46.84 -12.81
N LYS A 129 -70.56 -46.30 -11.59
CA LYS A 129 -71.42 -46.90 -10.55
C LYS A 129 -72.90 -46.57 -10.75
N ASN A 130 -73.22 -45.40 -11.29
CA ASN A 130 -74.62 -44.96 -11.49
C ASN A 130 -75.23 -45.49 -12.81
N GLY A 131 -74.40 -45.77 -13.83
CA GLY A 131 -74.84 -46.32 -15.12
C GLY A 131 -75.25 -47.80 -15.13
N GLY A 132 -75.10 -48.53 -14.00
CA GLY A 132 -75.39 -49.97 -13.90
C GLY A 132 -76.78 -50.34 -13.36
N ASN A 133 -77.67 -49.37 -13.10
CA ASN A 133 -78.98 -49.61 -12.48
C ASN A 133 -80.17 -49.38 -13.44
N LYS A 134 -80.04 -49.74 -14.72
CA LYS A 134 -81.16 -49.81 -15.67
C LYS A 134 -81.18 -51.17 -16.37
#